data_AF-A0A1S8AQS5-F1
#
_entry.id   AF-A0A1S8AQS5-F1
#
_cell.length_a   1.000
_cell.length_b   1.000
_cell.length_c   1.000
_cell.angle_alpha   90.00
_cell.angle_beta   90.00
_cell.angle_gamma   90.00
#
_symmetry.space_group_name_H-M   'P 1'
#
loop_
_entity.id
_entity.type
_entity.pdbx_description
1 polymer ?
#
loop_
_entity_poly.entity_id
_entity_poly.type
_entity_poly.pdbx_seq_one_letter_code
_entity_poly.pdbx_strand_id
1 'polypeptide(L)' 'MDLGLSDRTAVVTGGTGRIGSEDCRTIADEGADVVVLGVDEYSARIADATGDGRSRADFPLPLRRRSAAS' A
#
# COMPACT_ATOMS: atom_id res chain seq x y z
N MET A 1 13.49 -5.11 12.08
CA MET A 1 14.46 -6.04 11.47
C MET A 1 15.47 -5.19 10.73
N ASP A 2 16.39 -5.74 9.95
CA ASP A 2 17.06 -4.94 8.91
C ASP A 2 16.84 -5.66 7.58
N LEU A 3 15.85 -5.20 6.83
CA LEU A 3 15.50 -5.73 5.52
C LEU A 3 16.18 -4.97 4.37
N GLY A 4 16.96 -3.91 4.66
CA GLY A 4 17.64 -3.11 3.63
C GLY A 4 16.69 -2.34 2.70
N LEU A 5 15.57 -1.84 3.22
CA LEU A 5 14.49 -1.22 2.42
C LEU A 5 14.48 0.33 2.44
N SER A 6 15.39 0.97 3.18
CA SER A 6 15.40 2.42 3.41
C SER A 6 15.39 3.29 2.14
N ASP A 7 15.97 2.82 1.04
CA ASP A 7 16.02 3.54 -0.25
C ASP A 7 15.19 2.84 -1.33
N ARG A 8 14.17 2.09 -0.93
CA ARG A 8 13.32 1.30 -1.84
C ARG A 8 11.90 1.82 -1.87
N THR A 9 11.26 1.63 -3.01
CA THR A 9 9.82 1.79 -3.17
C THR A 9 9.18 0.43 -3.36
N ALA A 10 8.16 0.11 -2.57
CA ALA A 10 7.40 -1.13 -2.66
C ALA A 10 5.97 -0.85 -3.15
N VAL A 11 5.52 -1.62 -4.16
CA VAL A 11 4.13 -1.60 -4.61
C VAL A 11 3.43 -2.84 -4.06
N VAL A 12 2.43 -2.64 -3.20
CA VAL A 12 1.70 -3.74 -2.56
C VAL A 12 0.33 -3.88 -3.20
N THR A 13 0.17 -4.91 -4.04
CA THR A 13 -1.13 -5.28 -4.61
C THR A 13 -2.01 -5.94 -3.55
N GLY A 14 -3.27 -5.53 -3.45
CA GLY A 14 -4.13 -5.99 -2.35
C GLY A 14 -3.72 -5.42 -0.99
N GLY A 15 -2.95 -4.32 -0.98
CA GLY A 15 -2.43 -3.68 0.23
C GLY A 15 -3.51 -3.12 1.16
N THR A 16 -4.76 -3.05 0.69
CA THR A 16 -5.92 -2.67 1.53
C THR A 16 -6.55 -3.85 2.27
N GLY A 17 -6.17 -5.09 1.92
CA GLY A 17 -6.62 -6.29 2.62
C GLY A 17 -5.87 -6.53 3.93
N ARG A 18 -6.37 -7.47 4.76
CA ARG A 18 -5.82 -7.77 6.10
C ARG A 18 -4.31 -8.03 6.14
N ILE A 19 -3.81 -8.90 5.26
CA ILE A 19 -2.38 -9.24 5.25
C ILE A 19 -1.59 -8.09 4.60
N GLY A 20 -2.04 -7.63 3.44
CA GLY A 20 -1.39 -6.56 2.71
C GLY A 20 -1.24 -5.26 3.52
N SER A 21 -2.17 -4.97 4.44
CA SER A 21 -2.05 -3.82 5.33
C SER A 21 -0.91 -3.95 6.35
N GLU A 22 -0.68 -5.15 6.90
CA GLU A 22 0.44 -5.39 7.81
C GLU A 22 1.76 -5.40 7.05
N ASP A 23 1.77 -5.94 5.82
CA ASP A 23 2.94 -5.88 4.95
C ASP A 23 3.32 -4.42 4.66
N CYS A 24 2.34 -3.57 4.32
CA CYS A 24 2.56 -2.14 4.09
C CYS A 24 3.19 -1.46 5.30
N ARG A 25 2.69 -1.71 6.53
CA ARG A 25 3.25 -1.14 7.76
C ARG A 25 4.67 -1.63 8.00
N THR A 26 4.89 -2.93 7.91
CA THR A 26 6.22 -3.52 8.15
C THR A 26 7.25 -2.97 7.16
N ILE A 27 6.91 -2.88 5.88
CA ILE A 27 7.80 -2.33 4.84
C ILE A 27 8.07 -0.84 5.08
N ALA A 28 7.04 -0.08 5.48
CA ALA A 28 7.15 1.33 5.78
C ALA A 28 8.04 1.60 7.01
N ASP A 29 7.91 0.79 8.06
CA ASP A 29 8.72 0.85 9.29
C ASP A 29 10.20 0.54 9.04
N GLU A 30 10.50 -0.25 8.01
CA GLU A 30 11.87 -0.53 7.53
C GLU A 30 12.42 0.59 6.62
N GLY A 31 11.68 1.69 6.48
CA GLY A 31 12.12 2.92 5.82
C GLY A 31 11.73 3.06 4.35
N ALA A 32 11.08 2.07 3.75
CA ALA A 32 10.71 2.12 2.34
C ALA A 32 9.55 3.09 2.05
N ASP A 33 9.51 3.65 0.84
CA ASP A 33 8.30 4.26 0.30
C ASP A 33 7.29 3.17 -0.10
N VAL A 34 6.03 3.31 0.32
CA VAL A 34 5.00 2.30 0.05
C VAL A 34 3.88 2.85 -0.82
N VAL A 35 3.61 2.18 -1.93
CA VAL A 35 2.45 2.41 -2.79
C VAL A 35 1.42 1.31 -2.54
N VAL A 36 0.29 1.68 -1.95
CA VAL A 36 -0.81 0.77 -1.63
C VAL A 36 -1.77 0.70 -2.83
N LEU A 37 -1.94 -0.50 -3.40
CA LEU A 37 -2.89 -0.74 -4.49
C LEU A 37 -4.07 -1.57 -3.99
N GLY A 38 -5.26 -1.00 -4.05
CA GLY A 38 -6.52 -1.64 -3.66
C GLY A 38 -7.68 -1.27 -4.56
N VAL A 39 -8.77 -2.03 -4.45
CA VAL A 39 -10.04 -1.77 -5.15
C VAL A 39 -11.01 -0.93 -4.30
N ASP A 40 -10.72 -0.75 -3.02
CA ASP A 40 -11.52 0.00 -2.06
C ASP A 40 -10.74 1.18 -1.47
N GLU A 41 -11.46 2.14 -0.89
CA GLU A 41 -10.91 3.36 -0.29
C GLU A 41 -10.19 3.11 1.05
N TYR A 42 -10.04 1.84 1.46
CA TYR A 42 -9.45 1.48 2.74
C TYR A 42 -7.94 1.79 2.81
N SER A 43 -7.30 2.05 1.66
CA SER A 43 -5.91 2.52 1.56
C SER A 43 -5.63 3.79 2.36
N ALA A 44 -6.61 4.69 2.48
CA ALA A 44 -6.44 5.96 3.21
C ALA A 44 -6.07 5.76 4.68
N ARG A 45 -6.64 4.72 5.34
CA ARG A 45 -6.41 4.45 6.77
C ARG A 45 -5.01 3.89 7.08
N ILE A 46 -4.35 3.32 6.08
CA ILE A 46 -3.00 2.74 6.25
C ILE A 46 -1.98 3.87 6.37
N ALA A 47 -2.09 4.90 5.53
CA ALA A 47 -1.16 6.02 5.50
C ALA A 47 -1.17 6.84 6.80
N ASP A 48 -2.35 7.03 7.41
CA ASP A 48 -2.48 7.82 8.65
C ASP A 48 -1.88 7.12 9.88
N ALA A 49 -1.69 5.80 9.84
CA ALA A 49 -1.20 5.03 10.98
C ALA A 49 0.32 5.15 11.20
N THR A 50 1.08 5.56 10.17
CA THR A 50 2.55 5.52 10.19
C THR A 50 3.20 6.73 10.87
N GLY A 51 2.47 7.86 11.02
CA GLY A 51 2.84 8.96 11.93
C GLY A 51 4.19 9.67 11.68
N ASP A 52 4.80 9.47 10.51
CA ASP A 52 6.23 9.72 10.21
C ASP A 52 6.48 10.91 9.27
N GLY A 53 5.45 11.71 8.95
CA GLY A 53 5.59 12.87 8.07
C GLY A 53 5.63 12.53 6.57
N ARG A 54 5.28 11.31 6.19
CA ARG A 54 5.16 10.90 4.78
C ARG A 54 3.98 11.60 4.10
N SER A 55 4.19 12.02 2.84
CA SER A 55 3.16 12.68 2.02
C SER A 55 2.24 11.64 1.38
N ARG A 56 0.93 11.92 1.38
CA ARG A 56 -0.11 11.04 0.82
C ARG A 56 -0.61 11.58 -0.53
N ALA A 57 -0.72 10.71 -1.52
CA ALA A 57 -1.36 11.01 -2.78
C ALA A 57 -2.30 9.87 -3.18
N ASP A 58 -3.56 10.19 -3.43
CA ASP A 58 -4.54 9.25 -3.96
C ASP A 58 -4.65 9.39 -5.47
N PHE A 59 -4.56 8.25 -6.16
CA PHE A 59 -4.74 8.18 -7.60
C PHE A 59 -5.92 7.27 -7.91
N PRO A 60 -7.17 7.80 -7.93
CA PRO A 60 -8.33 6.99 -8.26
C PRO A 60 -8.24 6.54 -9.73
N LEU A 61 -8.26 5.23 -9.94
CA LEU A 61 -8.22 4.63 -11.27
C LEU A 61 -9.54 3.90 -11.57
N PRO A 62 -10.17 4.11 -12.73
CA PRO A 62 -11.36 3.37 -13.12
C PRO A 62 -10.99 1.91 -13.42
N LEU A 63 -11.12 1.04 -12.42
CA LEU A 63 -10.89 -0.39 -12.56
C LEU A 63 -12.16 -1.09 -13.04
N ARG A 64 -12.02 -1.96 -14.05
CA ARG A 64 -13.08 -2.88 -14.46
C ARG A 64 -12.60 -4.31 -14.25
N ARG A 65 -13.43 -5.14 -13.62
CA ARG A 65 -13.19 -6.58 -13.64
C ARG A 65 -13.31 -7.05 -15.09
N ARG A 66 -12.32 -7.79 -15.59
CA ARG A 66 -12.53 -8.56 -16.83
C ARG A 66 -13.71 -9.49 -16.57
N SER A 67 -14.69 -9.49 -17.47
CA SER A 67 -15.71 -10.53 -17.49
C SER A 67 -14.98 -11.87 -17.53
N ALA A 68 -15.34 -12.80 -16.66
CA ALA A 68 -14.90 -14.17 -16.83
C ALA A 68 -15.25 -14.59 -18.26
N ALA A 69 -14.29 -15.10 -19.02
CA ALA A 69 -14.60 -15.73 -20.29
C ALA A 69 -15.53 -16.89 -19.96
N SER A 70 -16.79 -16.77 -20.40
CA SER A 70 -17.82 -17.80 -20.30
C SER A 70 -17.47 -18.98 -21.19
#